data_AF-A0A399PE48-F1
#
_entry.id   AF-A0A399PE48-F1
#
_cell.length_a   1.000
_cell.length_b   1.000
_cell.length_c   1.000
_cell.angle_alpha   90.00
_cell.angle_beta   90.00
_cell.angle_gamma   90.00
#
_symmetry.space_group_name_H-M   'P 1'
#
loop_
_entity.id
_entity.type
_entity.pdbx_description
1 polymer ?
#
loop_
_entity_poly.entity_id
_entity_poly.type
_entity_poly.pdbx_seq_one_letter_code
_entity_poly.pdbx_strand_id
1 'polypeptide(L)' 'VDLAGRVTGSARVRWTNALPFAASGHRERVQAVRDEAAEHPGLEITGSAVAGTGLASVVADAQAAAARLLGR' A
#
# COMPACT_ATOMS: atom_id res chain seq x y z
N VAL A 1 1.20 29.63 23.84
CA VAL A 1 0.16 29.09 24.74
C VAL A 1 0.84 28.12 25.68
N ASP A 2 0.75 28.33 27.00
CA ASP A 2 1.25 27.37 27.99
C ASP A 2 0.25 26.22 28.14
N LEU A 3 0.73 25.00 27.91
CA LEU A 3 -0.06 23.77 27.96
C LEU A 3 0.34 22.89 29.16
N ALA A 4 1.28 23.35 30.00
CA ALA A 4 1.70 22.64 31.20
C ALA A 4 0.50 22.34 32.12
N GLY A 5 0.39 21.10 32.58
CA GLY A 5 -0.70 20.64 33.46
C GLY A 5 -2.08 20.48 32.81
N ARG A 6 -2.22 20.77 31.50
CA ARG A 6 -3.52 20.70 30.78
C ARG A 6 -3.66 19.50 29.83
N VAL A 7 -2.57 18.79 29.55
CA VAL A 7 -2.57 17.60 28.69
C VAL A 7 -2.96 16.38 29.52
N THR A 8 -4.10 15.76 29.21
CA THR A 8 -4.58 14.55 29.88
C THR A 8 -4.09 13.25 29.24
N GLY A 9 -3.55 13.32 28.02
CA GLY A 9 -2.97 12.18 27.32
C GLY A 9 -2.19 12.58 26.08
N SER A 10 -1.13 11.83 25.76
CA SER A 10 -0.37 12.00 24.52
C SER A 10 0.16 10.65 24.04
N ALA A 11 0.25 10.50 22.72
CA ALA A 11 0.89 9.35 22.09
C ALA A 11 1.73 9.83 20.92
N ARG A 12 2.91 9.25 20.75
CA ARG A 12 3.77 9.50 19.58
C ARG A 12 4.18 8.16 18.99
N VAL A 13 3.80 7.94 17.74
CA VAL A 13 4.28 6.81 16.95
C VAL A 13 5.12 7.37 15.82
N ARG A 14 6.33 6.84 15.67
CA ARG A 14 7.21 7.15 14.54
C ARG A 14 7.18 5.98 13.60
N TRP A 15 6.95 6.27 12.33
CA TRP A 15 6.98 5.27 11.28
C TRP A 15 8.12 5.60 10.33
N THR A 16 9.09 4.70 10.25
CA THR A 16 10.19 4.79 9.28
C THR A 16 9.75 4.06 8.01
N ASN A 17 9.90 4.69 6.84
CA ASN A 17 9.59 4.11 5.53
C ASN A 17 8.12 3.63 5.35
N ALA A 18 7.15 4.29 6.01
CA ALA A 18 5.75 3.84 5.96
C ALA A 18 4.98 4.23 4.70
N LEU A 19 5.45 5.23 3.96
CA LEU A 19 4.77 5.74 2.77
C LEU A 19 5.64 5.50 1.54
N PRO A 20 5.23 4.58 0.66
CA PRO A 20 5.84 4.45 -0.65
C PRO A 20 5.79 5.78 -1.42
N PHE A 21 6.91 6.14 -2.05
CA PHE A 21 7.01 7.32 -2.90
C PHE A 21 6.89 6.93 -4.37
N ALA A 22 5.85 7.43 -5.04
CA ALA A 22 5.64 7.24 -6.46
C ALA A 22 6.49 8.25 -7.27
N ALA A 23 7.78 7.96 -7.41
CA ALA A 23 8.67 8.73 -8.29
C ALA A 23 8.28 8.56 -9.78
N SER A 24 8.81 9.41 -10.65
CA SER A 24 8.69 9.24 -12.11
C SER A 24 9.05 7.80 -12.54
N GLY A 25 8.29 7.26 -13.48
CA GLY A 25 8.44 5.87 -13.91
C GLY A 25 7.80 4.81 -12.99
N HIS A 26 7.13 5.22 -11.89
CA HIS A 26 6.59 4.27 -10.91
C HIS A 26 5.51 3.37 -11.50
N ARG A 27 4.63 3.92 -12.34
CA ARG A 27 3.55 3.16 -12.98
C ARG A 27 4.12 2.03 -13.86
N GLU A 28 5.15 2.35 -14.64
CA GLU A 28 5.82 1.42 -15.55
C GLU A 28 6.54 0.31 -14.75
N ARG A 29 7.21 0.66 -13.65
CA ARG A 29 7.83 -0.32 -12.75
C ARG A 29 6.81 -1.23 -12.08
N VAL A 30 5.70 -0.67 -11.62
CA VAL A 30 4.59 -1.45 -11.04
C VAL A 30 4.03 -2.43 -12.07
N GLN A 31 3.82 -1.98 -13.32
CA GLN A 31 3.32 -2.84 -14.37
C GLN A 31 4.29 -3.98 -14.68
N ALA A 32 5.59 -3.70 -14.83
CA ALA A 32 6.60 -4.73 -15.06
C ALA A 32 6.61 -5.80 -13.95
N VAL A 33 6.46 -5.40 -12.69
CA VAL A 33 6.36 -6.32 -11.54
C VAL A 33 5.08 -7.16 -11.59
N ARG A 34 3.95 -6.58 -12.01
CA ARG A 34 2.69 -7.32 -12.19
C ARG A 34 2.77 -8.31 -13.35
N ASP A 35 3.42 -7.93 -14.44
CA ASP A 35 3.60 -8.78 -15.61
C ASP A 35 4.46 -10.00 -15.25
N GLU A 36 5.59 -9.79 -14.57
CA GLU A 36 6.45 -10.88 -14.05
C GLU A 36 5.68 -11.80 -13.09
N ALA A 37 4.87 -11.23 -12.19
CA ALA A 37 4.07 -12.03 -11.27
C ALA A 37 3.04 -12.91 -12.00
N ALA A 38 2.48 -12.43 -13.11
CA ALA A 38 1.53 -13.18 -13.92
C ALA A 38 2.14 -14.42 -14.58
N GLU A 39 3.47 -14.46 -14.75
CA GLU A 39 4.18 -15.66 -15.24
C GLU A 39 4.23 -16.79 -14.18
N HIS A 40 3.84 -16.50 -12.94
CA HIS A 40 3.87 -17.43 -11.81
C HIS A 40 2.45 -17.80 -11.36
N PRO A 41 1.92 -18.98 -11.76
CA PRO A 41 0.57 -19.39 -11.38
C PRO A 41 0.38 -19.41 -9.86
N GLY A 42 -0.68 -18.76 -9.38
CA GLY A 42 -0.98 -18.66 -7.94
C GLY A 42 -0.25 -17.53 -7.21
N LEU A 43 0.42 -16.63 -7.92
CA LEU A 43 1.03 -15.42 -7.34
C LEU A 43 0.26 -14.16 -7.76
N GLU A 44 -0.03 -13.30 -6.79
CA GLU A 44 -0.66 -12.00 -6.99
C GLU A 44 0.03 -10.94 -6.13
N ILE A 45 0.09 -9.70 -6.63
CA ILE A 45 0.74 -8.58 -5.95
C ILE A 45 -0.29 -7.48 -5.67
N THR A 46 -0.28 -6.98 -4.44
CA THR A 46 -1.14 -5.88 -3.99
C THR A 46 -0.45 -5.06 -2.89
N GLY A 47 -1.10 -4.00 -2.40
CA GLY A 47 -0.61 -3.16 -1.31
C GLY A 47 -0.26 -1.74 -1.74
N SER A 48 0.16 -0.93 -0.77
CA SER A 48 0.32 0.52 -0.95
C SER A 48 1.44 0.92 -1.93
N ALA A 49 2.44 0.05 -2.11
CA ALA A 49 3.53 0.25 -3.06
C ALA A 49 3.11 0.02 -4.52
N VAL A 50 1.90 -0.47 -4.77
CA VAL A 50 1.46 -0.96 -6.09
C VAL A 50 0.13 -0.33 -6.48
N ALA A 51 -0.83 -0.30 -5.54
CA ALA A 51 -2.16 0.25 -5.74
C ALA A 51 -2.28 1.74 -5.35
N GLY A 52 -1.20 2.37 -4.90
CA GLY A 52 -1.21 3.72 -4.32
C GLY A 52 -1.44 3.71 -2.81
N THR A 53 -1.27 4.86 -2.15
CA THR A 53 -1.15 4.94 -0.68
C THR A 53 -2.48 5.13 0.07
N GLY A 54 -3.59 5.30 -0.64
CA GLY A 54 -4.92 5.46 -0.05
C GLY A 54 -5.57 4.10 0.27
N LEU A 55 -6.16 3.97 1.47
CA LEU A 55 -6.84 2.74 1.90
C LEU A 55 -7.90 2.26 0.91
N ALA A 56 -8.71 3.16 0.36
CA ALA A 56 -9.73 2.80 -0.63
C ALA A 56 -9.12 2.13 -1.87
N SER A 57 -7.99 2.65 -2.35
CA SER A 57 -7.28 2.09 -3.51
C SER A 57 -6.66 0.73 -3.19
N VAL A 58 -5.99 0.63 -2.03
CA VAL A 58 -5.35 -0.61 -1.57
C VAL A 58 -6.35 -1.73 -1.35
N VAL A 59 -7.47 -1.44 -0.68
CA VAL A 59 -8.49 -2.45 -0.37
C VAL A 59 -9.15 -2.95 -1.65
N ALA A 60 -9.52 -2.04 -2.56
CA ALA A 60 -10.12 -2.43 -3.84
C ALA A 60 -9.17 -3.30 -4.68
N ASP A 61 -7.89 -2.92 -4.78
CA ASP A 61 -6.88 -3.70 -5.50
C ASP A 61 -6.63 -5.08 -4.85
N ALA A 62 -6.56 -5.15 -3.52
CA ALA A 62 -6.35 -6.39 -2.80
C ALA A 62 -7.53 -7.36 -2.97
N GLN A 63 -8.76 -6.84 -2.98
CA GLN A 63 -9.95 -7.64 -3.27
C GLN A 63 -9.93 -8.20 -4.70
N ALA A 64 -9.54 -7.39 -5.69
CA ALA A 64 -9.39 -7.84 -7.07
C ALA A 64 -8.28 -8.89 -7.21
N ALA A 65 -7.14 -8.71 -6.54
CA ALA A 65 -6.06 -9.68 -6.48
C ALA A 65 -6.52 -11.02 -5.87
N ALA A 66 -7.26 -10.97 -4.76
CA ALA A 66 -7.82 -12.17 -4.15
C ALA A 66 -8.83 -12.89 -5.07
N ALA A 67 -9.65 -12.14 -5.82
CA ALA A 67 -10.57 -12.74 -6.79
C ALA A 67 -9.83 -13.48 -7.90
N ARG A 68 -8.80 -12.87 -8.50
CA ARG A 68 -7.94 -13.52 -9.51
C ARG A 68 -7.25 -14.76 -8.95
N LEU A 69 -6.70 -14.67 -7.74
CA LEU A 69 -6.03 -15.79 -7.08
C LEU A 69 -6.98 -16.98 -6.85
N LEU A 70 -8.24 -16.70 -6.51
CA LEU A 70 -9.26 -17.71 -6.27
C LEU A 70 -9.96 -18.19 -7.55
N GLY A 71 -9.63 -17.63 -8.72
CA GLY A 71 -10.29 -17.92 -9.99
C GLY A 71 -11.78 -17.54 -10.01
N ARG A 72 -12.16 -16.47 -9.30
CA ARG A 72 -13.54 -15.97 -9.18
C ARG A 72 -13.79 -14.77 -10.06
#